data_AF-A0A660W5A2-F1
#
_entry.id   AF-A0A660W5A2-F1
#
_cell.length_a   1.000
_cell.length_b   1.000
_cell.length_c   1.000
_cell.angle_alpha   90.00
_cell.angle_beta   90.00
_cell.angle_gamma   90.00
#
_symmetry.space_group_name_H-M   'P 1'
#
loop_
_entity.id
_entity.type
_entity.pdbx_description
1 polymer ?
#
loop_
_entity_poly.entity_id
_entity_poly.type
_entity_poly.pdbx_seq_one_letter_code
_entity_poly.pdbx_strand_id
1 'polypeptide(L)'
;MELYSKEYLIVKLKEVKNMGWIKNGRPGNVGGVGNTLEDLLGIEENNLPIPNAAEWELKCKRKDSSSLGTLFHMEPSPRALKFVPQIFLPKFGWPHKKAGTKYPKDEMSFRQTINSLSRTDRGFTVVVDRKEKKVKLSFDAKAVDKRHSNWLESVNEHIELDELNPQPYWGFDDLIYKAGTKLKNCFFVVAKRKKEKGIEYFLYDKIFMFQTFSGEGFIREIERGNVLVDIDSRSHHNHGTKFRVRKVDNLCSIYEVAKVIE
;
A
#
# COMPACT_ATOMS: atom_id res chain seq x y z
N MET A 1 6.88 -13.53 27.43
CA MET A 1 6.20 -13.27 26.13
C MET A 1 4.91 -12.57 26.46
N GLU A 2 4.80 -11.27 26.17
CA GLU A 2 3.55 -10.55 26.38
C GLU A 2 2.49 -11.04 25.40
N LEU A 3 1.31 -11.37 25.89
CA LEU A 3 0.16 -11.74 25.06
C LEU A 3 -0.59 -10.46 24.69
N TYR A 4 -0.47 -10.04 23.42
CA TYR A 4 -1.19 -8.89 22.88
C TYR A 4 -2.68 -9.20 22.67
N SER A 5 -3.45 -9.28 23.75
CA SER A 5 -4.91 -9.39 23.67
C SER A 5 -5.52 -8.10 23.14
N LYS A 6 -6.77 -8.19 22.67
CA LYS A 6 -7.55 -7.02 22.23
C LYS A 6 -7.64 -5.98 23.35
N GLU A 7 -8.00 -6.40 24.55
CA GLU A 7 -8.20 -5.54 25.72
C GLU A 7 -6.87 -4.88 26.12
N TYR A 8 -5.77 -5.63 26.10
CA TYR A 8 -4.44 -5.11 26.35
C TYR A 8 -4.07 -4.00 25.34
N LEU A 9 -4.25 -4.26 24.04
CA LEU A 9 -3.97 -3.28 22.99
C LEU A 9 -4.83 -2.02 23.14
N ILE A 10 -6.12 -2.15 23.48
CA ILE A 10 -6.99 -1.00 23.73
C ILE A 10 -6.45 -0.15 24.89
N VAL A 11 -6.09 -0.77 26.01
CA VAL A 11 -5.55 -0.07 27.17
C VAL A 11 -4.25 0.63 26.80
N LYS A 12 -3.30 -0.07 26.17
CA LYS A 12 -2.00 0.50 25.79
C LYS A 12 -2.10 1.62 24.76
N LEU A 13 -2.97 1.50 23.77
CA LEU A 13 -3.20 2.57 22.80
C LEU A 13 -3.81 3.82 23.45
N LYS A 14 -4.70 3.65 24.44
CA LYS A 14 -5.23 4.76 25.25
C LYS A 14 -4.15 5.41 26.12
N GLU A 15 -3.29 4.61 26.76
CA GLU A 15 -2.12 5.12 27.49
C GLU A 15 -1.23 5.98 26.59
N VAL A 16 -0.89 5.48 25.40
CA VAL A 16 -0.07 6.21 24.42
C VAL A 16 -0.73 7.52 23.96
N LYS A 17 -2.04 7.51 23.71
CA LYS A 17 -2.79 8.75 23.40
C LYS A 17 -2.68 9.77 24.54
N ASN A 18 -2.79 9.32 25.79
CA ASN A 18 -2.74 10.17 26.98
C ASN A 18 -1.34 10.73 27.29
N MET A 19 -0.27 10.15 26.74
CA MET A 19 1.10 10.70 26.84
C MET A 19 1.28 12.01 26.06
N GLY A 20 0.35 12.36 25.17
CA GLY A 20 0.41 13.60 24.40
C GLY A 20 1.47 13.56 23.29
N TRP A 21 2.34 14.57 23.24
CA TRP A 21 3.37 14.68 22.20
C TRP A 21 4.59 13.83 22.52
N ILE A 22 4.81 12.78 21.73
CA ILE A 22 5.92 11.82 21.91
C ILE A 22 6.98 12.06 20.85
N LYS A 23 8.25 12.08 21.26
CA LYS A 23 9.39 12.23 20.35
C LYS A 23 9.46 11.04 19.38
N ASN A 24 9.74 11.29 18.10
CA ASN A 24 9.98 10.21 17.13
C ASN A 24 11.17 9.33 17.60
N GLY A 25 10.90 8.06 17.86
CA GLY A 25 11.88 7.07 18.30
C GLY A 25 12.86 6.66 17.20
N ARG A 26 12.49 6.85 15.93
CA ARG A 26 13.31 6.50 14.75
C ARG A 26 13.44 7.68 13.76
N PRO A 27 14.21 8.72 14.11
CA PRO A 27 14.41 9.89 13.25
C PRO A 27 14.93 9.52 11.85
N GLY A 28 14.37 10.15 10.81
CA GLY A 28 14.77 9.91 9.42
C GLY A 28 14.13 8.69 8.76
N ASN A 29 13.48 7.81 9.52
CA ASN A 29 12.71 6.69 8.97
C ASN A 29 11.34 7.17 8.48
N VAL A 30 11.00 6.84 7.23
CA VAL A 30 9.70 7.15 6.62
C VAL A 30 8.54 6.54 7.43
N GLY A 31 8.78 5.35 8.00
CA GLY A 31 7.88 4.60 8.89
C GLY A 31 7.88 5.03 10.35
N GLY A 32 8.62 6.09 10.73
CA GLY A 32 8.84 6.45 12.14
C GLY A 32 7.59 6.64 13.00
N VAL A 33 6.44 7.03 12.42
CA VAL A 33 5.16 7.11 13.14
C VAL A 33 4.63 5.74 13.58
N GLY A 34 4.82 4.71 12.76
CA GLY A 34 4.45 3.34 13.11
C GLY A 34 5.48 2.73 14.05
N ASN A 35 6.76 2.89 13.72
CA ASN A 35 7.83 2.30 14.52
C ASN A 35 7.87 2.87 15.94
N THR A 36 7.64 4.18 16.12
CA THR A 36 7.57 4.76 17.46
C THR A 36 6.40 4.16 18.25
N LEU A 37 5.26 3.87 17.61
CA LEU A 37 4.14 3.22 18.29
C LEU A 37 4.45 1.76 18.63
N GLU A 38 5.06 1.02 17.71
CA GLU A 38 5.52 -0.36 17.95
C GLU A 38 6.49 -0.41 19.14
N ASP A 39 7.48 0.50 19.17
CA ASP A 39 8.44 0.63 20.26
C ASP A 39 7.74 0.92 21.61
N LEU A 40 6.73 1.80 21.63
CA LEU A 40 5.94 2.11 22.83
C LEU A 40 5.07 0.94 23.32
N LEU A 41 4.66 0.05 22.42
CA LEU A 41 3.85 -1.12 22.72
C LEU A 41 4.70 -2.37 23.01
N GLY A 42 6.04 -2.28 22.90
CA GLY A 42 6.94 -3.43 23.07
C GLY A 42 6.90 -4.41 21.89
N ILE A 43 6.34 -4.01 20.74
CA ILE A 43 6.23 -4.86 19.56
C ILE A 43 7.54 -4.85 18.79
N GLU A 44 8.20 -6.01 18.74
CA GLU A 44 9.43 -6.18 17.95
C GLU A 44 9.13 -6.18 16.45
N GLU A 45 9.87 -5.36 15.71
CA GLU A 45 9.77 -5.30 14.26
C GLU A 45 10.18 -6.64 13.65
N ASN A 46 9.31 -7.18 12.79
CA ASN A 46 9.62 -8.37 12.00
C ASN A 46 9.05 -8.23 10.58
N ASN A 47 9.60 -9.01 9.64
CA ASN A 47 9.21 -8.97 8.23
C ASN A 47 8.20 -10.06 7.85
N LEU A 48 7.50 -10.64 8.83
CA LEU A 48 6.57 -11.75 8.57
C LEU A 48 5.26 -11.22 7.95
N PRO A 49 4.63 -11.97 7.02
CA PRO A 49 3.38 -11.58 6.38
C PRO A 49 2.15 -11.87 7.26
N ILE A 50 2.29 -11.78 8.58
CA ILE A 50 1.25 -12.02 9.59
C ILE A 50 0.97 -10.73 10.36
N PRO A 51 -0.05 -10.68 11.22
CA PRO A 51 -0.30 -9.53 12.07
C PRO A 51 0.88 -9.30 13.05
N ASN A 52 1.21 -8.04 13.33
CA ASN A 52 2.35 -7.67 14.19
C ASN A 52 2.01 -7.63 15.69
N ALA A 53 0.74 -7.72 16.09
CA ALA A 53 0.29 -7.75 17.47
C ALA A 53 -0.60 -8.98 17.73
N ALA A 54 -0.01 -10.18 17.68
CA ALA A 54 -0.70 -11.47 17.77
C ALA A 54 -1.78 -11.65 16.69
N GLU A 55 -3.07 -11.57 17.03
CA GLU A 55 -4.17 -11.69 16.06
C GLU A 55 -4.59 -10.33 15.43
N TRP A 56 -3.87 -9.26 15.75
CA TRP A 56 -4.18 -7.90 15.33
C TRP A 56 -3.04 -7.28 14.52
N GLU A 57 -3.39 -6.63 13.42
CA GLU A 57 -2.46 -5.77 12.67
C GLU A 57 -2.56 -4.35 13.20
N LEU A 58 -1.42 -3.77 13.54
CA LEU A 58 -1.28 -2.37 13.89
C LEU A 58 -0.78 -1.58 12.68
N LYS A 59 -1.56 -0.59 12.27
CA LYS A 59 -1.20 0.37 11.22
C LYS A 59 -1.20 1.79 11.76
N CYS A 60 -0.27 2.61 11.29
CA CYS A 60 -0.21 4.02 11.62
C CYS A 60 -0.13 4.91 10.40
N LYS A 61 -0.74 6.10 10.50
CA LYS A 61 -0.59 7.15 9.48
C LYS A 61 -0.51 8.54 10.13
N ARG A 62 0.31 9.43 9.54
CA ARG A 62 0.32 10.86 9.86
C ARG A 62 -0.95 11.53 9.29
N LYS A 63 -1.64 12.34 10.08
CA LYS A 63 -2.91 13.00 9.73
C LYS A 63 -2.79 13.95 8.54
N ASP A 64 -1.68 14.67 8.45
CA ASP A 64 -1.33 15.61 7.38
C ASP A 64 -0.79 14.92 6.11
N SER A 65 -0.59 13.60 6.13
CA SER A 65 -0.05 12.88 4.99
C SER A 65 -1.11 12.59 3.93
N SER A 66 -0.85 13.00 2.69
CA SER A 66 -1.60 12.58 1.51
C SER A 66 -1.29 11.13 1.09
N SER A 67 -0.33 10.46 1.73
CA SER A 67 0.06 9.09 1.38
C SER A 67 -1.07 8.08 1.58
N LEU A 68 -1.18 7.12 0.68
CA LEU A 68 -2.09 5.98 0.85
C LEU A 68 -1.65 5.08 2.02
N GLY A 69 -2.61 4.42 2.68
CA GLY A 69 -2.32 3.43 3.71
C GLY A 69 -1.99 2.07 3.08
N THR A 70 -0.77 1.58 3.24
CA THR A 70 -0.40 0.26 2.70
C THR A 70 -1.02 -0.86 3.54
N LEU A 71 -1.80 -1.71 2.89
CA LEU A 71 -2.45 -2.87 3.52
C LEU A 71 -1.48 -4.06 3.55
N PHE A 72 -1.09 -4.53 2.37
CA PHE A 72 -0.17 -5.65 2.19
C PHE A 72 0.54 -5.57 0.83
N HIS A 73 1.55 -6.42 0.67
CA HIS A 73 2.27 -6.60 -0.59
C HIS A 73 1.84 -7.92 -1.24
N MET A 74 1.56 -7.87 -2.55
CA MET A 74 1.28 -9.06 -3.35
C MET A 74 1.50 -8.75 -4.82
N GLU A 75 2.50 -9.40 -5.40
CA GLU A 75 2.79 -9.30 -6.83
C GLU A 75 1.80 -10.15 -7.65
N PRO A 76 1.53 -9.77 -8.93
CA PRO A 76 0.53 -10.46 -9.74
C PRO A 76 0.99 -11.85 -10.19
N SER A 77 0.00 -12.67 -10.53
CA SER A 77 0.13 -13.94 -11.23
C SER A 77 0.14 -13.75 -12.76
N PRO A 78 0.76 -14.67 -13.52
CA PRO A 78 1.60 -15.78 -13.05
C PRO A 78 2.91 -15.32 -12.37
N ARG A 79 3.21 -15.86 -11.18
CA ARG A 79 4.35 -15.44 -10.35
C ARG A 79 5.71 -15.65 -11.01
N ALA A 80 5.82 -16.69 -11.84
CA ALA A 80 7.05 -17.06 -12.53
C ALA A 80 7.56 -15.97 -13.48
N LEU A 81 6.65 -15.16 -14.05
CA LEU A 81 6.99 -14.11 -15.02
C LEU A 81 7.59 -12.86 -14.38
N LYS A 82 7.49 -12.71 -13.05
CA LYS A 82 8.01 -11.55 -12.31
C LYS A 82 7.71 -10.23 -13.03
N PHE A 83 6.42 -9.97 -13.30
CA PHE A 83 5.96 -8.86 -14.14
C PHE A 83 6.65 -7.53 -13.87
N VAL A 84 6.77 -7.11 -12.61
CA VAL A 84 7.36 -5.80 -12.29
C VAL A 84 8.82 -5.68 -12.76
N PRO A 85 9.76 -6.51 -12.31
CA PRO A 85 11.16 -6.39 -12.73
C PRO A 85 11.46 -6.89 -14.14
N GLN A 86 10.69 -7.82 -14.70
CA GLN A 86 11.01 -8.45 -16.00
C GLN A 86 10.19 -7.91 -17.18
N ILE A 87 9.04 -7.27 -16.93
CA ILE A 87 8.13 -6.79 -17.99
C ILE A 87 7.88 -5.29 -17.84
N PHE A 88 7.31 -4.85 -16.71
CA PHE A 88 6.90 -3.45 -16.55
C PHE A 88 8.08 -2.49 -16.49
N LEU A 89 9.09 -2.77 -15.68
CA LEU A 89 10.23 -1.87 -15.57
C LEU A 89 11.05 -1.82 -16.88
N PRO A 90 11.38 -2.94 -17.55
CA PRO A 90 12.14 -2.89 -18.80
C PRO A 90 11.34 -2.32 -19.98
N LYS A 91 10.06 -2.66 -20.11
CA LYS A 91 9.27 -2.34 -21.31
C LYS A 91 8.39 -1.10 -21.19
N PHE A 92 8.01 -0.73 -19.97
CA PHE A 92 7.13 0.41 -19.69
C PHE A 92 7.79 1.45 -18.76
N GLY A 93 9.02 1.23 -18.32
CA GLY A 93 9.74 2.15 -17.46
C GLY A 93 10.13 3.45 -18.15
N TRP A 94 10.59 4.42 -17.37
CA TRP A 94 11.16 5.68 -17.85
C TRP A 94 12.35 6.09 -16.99
N PRO A 95 13.25 6.97 -17.47
CA PRO A 95 14.38 7.43 -16.69
C PRO A 95 13.96 7.99 -15.32
N HIS A 96 14.64 7.56 -14.27
CA HIS A 96 14.37 8.02 -12.92
C HIS A 96 14.69 9.51 -12.80
N LYS A 97 13.85 10.30 -12.12
CA LYS A 97 14.05 11.76 -11.93
C LYS A 97 15.40 12.16 -11.30
N LYS A 98 16.09 11.20 -10.69
CA LYS A 98 17.40 11.37 -10.02
C LYS A 98 18.50 10.51 -10.66
N ALA A 99 18.27 10.00 -11.87
CA ALA A 99 19.30 9.35 -12.67
C ALA A 99 20.40 10.37 -12.99
N GLY A 100 21.65 9.92 -12.95
CA GLY A 100 22.85 10.76 -13.14
C GLY A 100 23.15 11.74 -12.00
N THR A 101 22.37 11.73 -10.92
CA THR A 101 22.61 12.54 -9.71
C THR A 101 22.75 11.65 -8.49
N LYS A 102 21.62 11.22 -7.89
CA LYS A 102 21.62 10.29 -6.76
C LYS A 102 21.85 8.83 -7.20
N TYR A 103 21.46 8.50 -8.43
CA TYR A 103 21.53 7.16 -9.00
C TYR A 103 22.35 7.17 -10.30
N PRO A 104 22.77 6.00 -10.82
CA PRO A 104 23.38 5.89 -12.15
C PRO A 104 22.57 6.56 -13.26
N LYS A 105 23.22 6.92 -14.37
CA LYS A 105 22.59 7.63 -15.50
C LYS A 105 21.48 6.83 -16.18
N ASP A 106 21.58 5.51 -16.12
CA ASP A 106 20.66 4.51 -16.65
C ASP A 106 19.63 4.01 -15.63
N GLU A 107 19.50 4.67 -14.46
CA GLU A 107 18.48 4.30 -13.48
C GLU A 107 17.08 4.54 -14.06
N MET A 108 16.29 3.47 -14.17
CA MET A 108 14.91 3.48 -14.64
C MET A 108 13.92 3.43 -13.49
N SER A 109 12.69 3.83 -13.76
CA SER A 109 11.57 3.88 -12.83
C SER A 109 10.31 3.36 -13.50
N PHE A 110 9.56 2.53 -12.79
CA PHE A 110 8.18 2.22 -13.12
C PHE A 110 7.35 2.38 -11.85
N ARG A 111 6.58 3.47 -11.80
CA ARG A 111 5.78 3.85 -10.63
C ARG A 111 4.36 4.19 -11.03
N GLN A 112 3.41 3.38 -10.59
CA GLN A 112 2.00 3.51 -10.95
C GLN A 112 1.15 3.32 -9.71
N THR A 113 0.27 4.28 -9.44
CA THR A 113 -0.79 4.17 -8.45
C THR A 113 -2.11 4.03 -9.21
N ILE A 114 -2.62 2.81 -9.27
CA ILE A 114 -3.65 2.38 -10.22
C ILE A 114 -4.96 2.11 -9.47
N ASN A 115 -6.06 2.65 -9.98
CA ASN A 115 -7.41 2.42 -9.47
C ASN A 115 -8.32 1.83 -10.55
N SER A 116 -9.55 1.46 -10.20
CA SER A 116 -10.53 0.83 -11.11
C SER A 116 -11.47 1.79 -11.84
N LEU A 117 -11.56 3.05 -11.39
CA LEU A 117 -12.52 4.02 -11.91
C LEU A 117 -11.97 4.79 -13.11
N SER A 118 -10.65 4.88 -13.23
CA SER A 118 -9.98 5.60 -14.32
C SER A 118 -8.67 4.94 -14.69
N ARG A 119 -8.23 5.17 -15.93
CA ARG A 119 -6.85 4.91 -16.34
C ARG A 119 -5.92 5.98 -15.76
N THR A 120 -4.67 5.61 -15.51
CA THR A 120 -3.59 6.55 -15.20
C THR A 120 -3.21 7.34 -16.45
N ASP A 121 -2.40 8.39 -16.28
CA ASP A 121 -1.88 9.16 -17.42
C ASP A 121 -1.02 8.35 -18.40
N ARG A 122 -0.59 7.15 -17.97
CA ARG A 122 0.12 6.16 -18.78
C ARG A 122 -0.76 4.98 -19.19
N GLY A 123 -2.08 5.13 -19.17
CA GLY A 123 -3.01 4.17 -19.75
C GLY A 123 -3.32 2.93 -18.88
N PHE A 124 -2.83 2.85 -17.64
CA PHE A 124 -3.05 1.67 -16.78
C PHE A 124 -4.33 1.79 -15.95
N THR A 125 -5.08 0.70 -15.79
CA THR A 125 -6.20 0.62 -14.82
C THR A 125 -6.28 -0.77 -14.17
N VAL A 126 -7.03 -0.86 -13.07
CA VAL A 126 -7.40 -2.14 -12.46
C VAL A 126 -8.79 -2.54 -12.95
N VAL A 127 -8.93 -3.75 -13.47
CA VAL A 127 -10.21 -4.30 -13.89
C VAL A 127 -10.61 -5.40 -12.91
N VAL A 128 -11.78 -5.29 -12.30
CA VAL A 128 -12.34 -6.34 -11.46
C VAL A 128 -13.29 -7.20 -12.29
N ASP A 129 -12.86 -8.40 -12.59
CA ASP A 129 -13.61 -9.39 -13.35
C ASP A 129 -14.31 -10.35 -12.38
N ARG A 130 -15.58 -10.06 -12.08
CA ARG A 130 -16.41 -10.87 -11.17
C ARG A 130 -16.70 -12.26 -11.74
N LYS A 131 -16.78 -12.41 -13.06
CA LYS A 131 -17.08 -13.69 -13.72
C LYS A 131 -15.91 -14.66 -13.58
N GLU A 132 -14.71 -14.18 -13.90
CA GLU A 132 -13.48 -14.96 -13.77
C GLU A 132 -12.88 -14.94 -12.35
N LYS A 133 -13.50 -14.19 -11.43
CA LYS A 133 -13.02 -13.95 -10.06
C LYS A 133 -11.56 -13.49 -10.02
N LYS A 134 -11.24 -12.46 -10.82
CA LYS A 134 -9.87 -11.93 -10.96
C LYS A 134 -9.87 -10.41 -10.85
N VAL A 135 -8.84 -9.87 -10.19
CA VAL A 135 -8.43 -8.47 -10.33
C VAL A 135 -7.30 -8.44 -11.35
N LYS A 136 -7.46 -7.71 -12.45
CA LYS A 136 -6.51 -7.68 -13.58
C LYS A 136 -5.90 -6.28 -13.70
N LEU A 137 -4.66 -6.21 -14.19
CA LEU A 137 -4.13 -4.94 -14.71
C LEU A 137 -4.43 -4.87 -16.21
N SER A 138 -4.92 -3.72 -16.66
CA SER A 138 -5.17 -3.43 -18.07
C SER A 138 -4.37 -2.23 -18.52
N PHE A 139 -3.83 -2.29 -19.73
CA PHE A 139 -3.17 -1.19 -20.43
C PHE A 139 -3.94 -0.84 -21.71
N ASP A 140 -3.99 0.45 -22.04
CA ASP A 140 -4.56 0.95 -23.29
C ASP A 140 -3.76 2.15 -23.75
N ALA A 141 -3.03 1.98 -24.86
CA ALA A 141 -2.21 3.01 -25.45
C ALA A 141 -3.00 4.26 -25.88
N LYS A 142 -4.28 4.10 -26.25
CA LYS A 142 -5.14 5.21 -26.69
C LYS A 142 -5.55 6.13 -25.54
N ALA A 143 -5.47 5.61 -24.32
CA ALA A 143 -5.75 6.37 -23.09
C ALA A 143 -4.52 7.06 -22.50
N VAL A 144 -3.35 6.91 -23.13
CA VAL A 144 -2.13 7.58 -22.69
C VAL A 144 -2.24 9.08 -22.96
N ASP A 145 -1.93 9.88 -21.95
CA ASP A 145 -1.93 11.33 -22.03
C ASP A 145 -0.85 11.80 -23.02
N LYS A 146 -1.19 12.77 -23.87
CA LYS A 146 -0.31 13.33 -24.92
C LYS A 146 1.04 13.80 -24.40
N ARG A 147 1.15 14.18 -23.12
CA ARG A 147 2.44 14.55 -22.52
C ARG A 147 3.44 13.38 -22.41
N HIS A 148 2.96 12.15 -22.54
CA HIS A 148 3.77 10.93 -22.51
C HIS A 148 3.97 10.31 -23.90
N SER A 149 3.74 11.05 -25.00
CA SER A 149 3.92 10.51 -26.36
C SER A 149 5.32 9.93 -26.60
N ASN A 150 6.39 10.63 -26.22
CA ASN A 150 7.76 10.11 -26.38
C ASN A 150 8.01 8.84 -25.56
N TRP A 151 7.38 8.72 -24.39
CA TRP A 151 7.43 7.49 -23.60
C TRP A 151 6.66 6.38 -24.30
N LEU A 152 5.47 6.66 -24.85
CA LEU A 152 4.67 5.69 -25.58
C LEU A 152 5.36 5.19 -26.85
N GLU A 153 6.04 6.08 -27.58
CA GLU A 153 6.90 5.72 -28.71
C GLU A 153 8.01 4.76 -28.28
N SER A 154 8.69 5.05 -27.17
CA SER A 154 9.68 4.13 -26.60
C SER A 154 9.08 2.80 -26.17
N VAL A 155 7.85 2.77 -25.62
CA VAL A 155 7.16 1.50 -25.31
C VAL A 155 6.91 0.69 -26.59
N ASN A 156 6.51 1.35 -27.69
CA ASN A 156 6.26 0.70 -28.99
C ASN A 156 7.50 0.07 -29.62
N GLU A 157 8.71 0.49 -29.23
CA GLU A 157 9.97 -0.14 -29.66
C GLU A 157 10.20 -1.51 -28.98
N HIS A 158 9.58 -1.74 -27.82
CA HIS A 158 9.81 -2.94 -27.00
C HIS A 158 8.65 -3.94 -27.06
N ILE A 159 7.43 -3.47 -27.33
CA ILE A 159 6.20 -4.27 -27.38
C ILE A 159 5.18 -3.67 -28.35
N GLU A 160 4.27 -4.50 -28.83
CA GLU A 160 3.06 -4.03 -29.51
C GLU A 160 2.18 -3.24 -28.53
N LEU A 161 1.62 -2.11 -28.99
CA LEU A 161 0.77 -1.20 -28.19
C LEU A 161 -0.67 -1.71 -27.99
N ASP A 162 -0.79 -3.00 -27.73
CA ASP A 162 -2.04 -3.68 -27.43
C ASP A 162 -2.19 -3.91 -25.91
N GLU A 163 -3.26 -4.60 -25.51
CA GLU A 163 -3.46 -5.02 -24.13
C GLU A 163 -2.29 -5.92 -23.64
N LEU A 164 -2.05 -5.93 -22.33
CA LEU A 164 -0.99 -6.72 -21.71
C LEU A 164 -1.12 -8.21 -22.02
N ASN A 165 -0.10 -8.80 -22.64
CA ASN A 165 -0.04 -10.22 -22.95
C ASN A 165 1.29 -10.86 -22.49
N PRO A 166 1.26 -11.82 -21.54
CA PRO A 166 0.10 -12.27 -20.78
C PRO A 166 -0.41 -11.18 -19.83
N GLN A 167 -1.72 -11.19 -19.55
CA GLN A 167 -2.33 -10.18 -18.68
C GLN A 167 -2.08 -10.50 -17.19
N PRO A 168 -1.45 -9.61 -16.41
CA PRO A 168 -1.22 -9.84 -14.99
C PRO A 168 -2.51 -9.75 -14.19
N TYR A 169 -2.69 -10.66 -13.24
CA TYR A 169 -3.90 -10.72 -12.42
C TYR A 169 -3.65 -11.22 -10.99
N TRP A 170 -4.63 -11.03 -10.12
CA TRP A 170 -4.76 -11.68 -8.82
C TRP A 170 -6.11 -12.42 -8.79
N GLY A 171 -6.09 -13.72 -8.51
CA GLY A 171 -7.33 -14.46 -8.25
C GLY A 171 -7.96 -13.97 -6.95
N PHE A 172 -9.29 -13.90 -6.89
CA PHE A 172 -9.99 -13.43 -5.69
C PHE A 172 -9.63 -14.25 -4.46
N ASP A 173 -9.60 -15.58 -4.57
CA ASP A 173 -9.34 -16.45 -3.42
C ASP A 173 -7.92 -16.23 -2.86
N ASP A 174 -6.90 -16.20 -3.72
CA ASP A 174 -5.52 -15.90 -3.30
C ASP A 174 -5.40 -14.52 -2.66
N LEU A 175 -6.07 -13.54 -3.25
CA LEU A 175 -6.02 -12.16 -2.81
C LEU A 175 -6.73 -11.97 -1.45
N ILE A 176 -7.92 -12.55 -1.30
CA ILE A 176 -8.71 -12.54 -0.06
C ILE A 176 -7.97 -13.31 1.03
N TYR A 177 -7.38 -14.46 0.72
CA TYR A 177 -6.59 -15.23 1.68
C TYR A 177 -5.38 -14.44 2.17
N LYS A 178 -4.63 -13.81 1.25
CA LYS A 178 -3.47 -12.99 1.59
C LYS A 178 -3.86 -11.78 2.46
N ALA A 179 -4.93 -11.09 2.08
CA ALA A 179 -5.46 -9.95 2.82
C ALA A 179 -5.96 -10.39 4.20
N GLY A 180 -6.81 -11.40 4.28
CA GLY A 180 -7.42 -11.90 5.52
C GLY A 180 -6.42 -12.47 6.51
N THR A 181 -5.31 -13.07 6.05
CA THR A 181 -4.23 -13.53 6.93
C THR A 181 -3.59 -12.37 7.68
N LYS A 182 -3.32 -11.25 6.98
CA LYS A 182 -2.66 -10.10 7.57
C LYS A 182 -3.62 -9.12 8.26
N LEU A 183 -4.84 -9.00 7.75
CA LEU A 183 -5.81 -7.98 8.13
C LEU A 183 -7.00 -8.57 8.88
N LYS A 184 -6.91 -9.79 9.43
CA LYS A 184 -8.01 -10.46 10.15
C LYS A 184 -8.73 -9.50 11.10
N ASN A 185 -7.94 -8.81 11.94
CA ASN A 185 -8.35 -7.69 12.77
C ASN A 185 -7.29 -6.59 12.68
N CYS A 186 -7.67 -5.33 12.85
CA CYS A 186 -6.74 -4.22 12.72
C CYS A 186 -7.02 -3.08 13.70
N PHE A 187 -5.97 -2.58 14.35
CA PHE A 187 -5.95 -1.25 14.92
C PHE A 187 -5.30 -0.29 13.94
N PHE A 188 -6.00 0.78 13.60
CA PHE A 188 -5.47 1.84 12.74
C PHE A 188 -5.38 3.14 13.53
N VAL A 189 -4.17 3.67 13.69
CA VAL A 189 -3.92 4.88 14.48
C VAL A 189 -3.55 6.04 13.57
N VAL A 190 -4.25 7.17 13.74
CA VAL A 190 -3.95 8.43 13.06
C VAL A 190 -3.25 9.35 14.04
N ALA A 191 -2.03 9.77 13.70
CA ALA A 191 -1.23 10.65 14.53
C ALA A 191 -1.07 12.04 13.90
N LYS A 192 -1.18 13.11 14.68
CA LYS A 192 -0.70 14.44 14.32
C LYS A 192 0.83 14.47 14.44
N ARG A 193 1.44 15.42 13.74
CA ARG A 193 2.89 15.63 13.77
C ARG A 193 3.20 17.10 14.03
N LYS A 194 4.27 17.36 14.78
CA LYS A 194 4.93 18.68 14.83
C LYS A 194 6.44 18.51 14.77
N LYS A 195 7.15 19.61 14.53
CA LYS A 195 8.61 19.68 14.60
C LYS A 195 9.04 20.84 15.49
N GLU A 196 9.82 20.57 16.52
CA GLU A 196 10.32 21.58 17.47
C GLU A 196 11.84 21.49 17.54
N LYS A 197 12.55 22.60 17.31
CA LYS A 197 14.02 22.66 17.28
C LYS A 197 14.67 21.53 16.45
N GLY A 198 14.08 21.20 15.30
CA GLY A 198 14.60 20.15 14.43
C GLY A 198 14.11 18.72 14.74
N ILE A 199 13.45 18.50 15.89
CA ILE A 199 13.01 17.19 16.37
C ILE A 199 11.55 16.96 16.01
N GLU A 200 11.24 15.80 15.42
CA GLU A 200 9.87 15.39 15.07
C GLU A 200 9.16 14.76 16.29
N TYR A 201 7.90 15.13 16.50
CA TYR A 201 7.03 14.57 17.53
C TYR A 201 5.71 14.11 16.93
N PHE A 202 5.13 13.06 17.52
CA PHE A 202 3.83 12.51 17.15
C PHE A 202 2.85 12.66 18.31
N LEU A 203 1.60 12.96 17.99
CA LEU A 203 0.46 12.90 18.91
C LEU A 203 -0.54 11.92 18.33
N TYR A 204 -0.66 10.74 18.93
CA TYR A 204 -1.58 9.68 18.49
C TYR A 204 -3.02 10.08 18.84
N ASP A 205 -3.75 10.59 17.84
CA ASP A 205 -4.96 11.42 18.02
C ASP A 205 -6.24 10.58 17.96
N LYS A 206 -6.34 9.70 16.96
CA LYS A 206 -7.56 8.93 16.67
C LYS A 206 -7.22 7.46 16.47
N ILE A 207 -7.97 6.58 17.11
CA ILE A 207 -7.73 5.14 17.10
C ILE A 207 -8.98 4.43 16.59
N PHE A 208 -8.82 3.72 15.47
CA PHE A 208 -9.84 2.86 14.90
C PHE A 208 -9.56 1.42 15.27
N MET A 209 -10.62 0.68 15.54
CA MET A 209 -10.61 -0.76 15.75
C MET A 209 -11.52 -1.41 14.72
N PHE A 210 -10.94 -2.33 13.95
CA PHE A 210 -11.60 -3.08 12.90
C PHE A 210 -11.54 -4.57 13.21
N GLN A 211 -12.67 -5.28 13.08
CA GLN A 211 -12.73 -6.72 13.36
C GLN A 211 -13.42 -7.47 12.22
N THR A 212 -12.95 -8.70 12.00
CA THR A 212 -13.46 -9.64 11.01
C THR A 212 -13.37 -9.08 9.59
N PHE A 213 -12.23 -9.30 8.96
CA PHE A 213 -12.01 -8.95 7.56
C PHE A 213 -13.08 -9.55 6.63
N SER A 214 -13.64 -8.70 5.76
CA SER A 214 -14.61 -9.07 4.73
C SER A 214 -13.95 -9.12 3.36
N GLY A 215 -13.78 -10.32 2.81
CA GLY A 215 -13.23 -10.51 1.45
C GLY A 215 -14.08 -9.83 0.38
N GLU A 216 -15.41 -9.96 0.46
CA GLU A 216 -16.33 -9.27 -0.46
C GLU A 216 -16.28 -7.75 -0.28
N GLY A 217 -16.20 -7.27 0.97
CA GLY A 217 -15.97 -5.86 1.26
C GLY A 217 -14.70 -5.33 0.61
N PHE A 218 -13.62 -6.10 0.67
CA PHE A 218 -12.35 -5.76 0.06
C PHE A 218 -12.42 -5.68 -1.47
N ILE A 219 -13.00 -6.67 -2.15
CA ILE A 219 -13.16 -6.65 -3.62
C ILE A 219 -14.01 -5.45 -4.05
N ARG A 220 -15.11 -5.17 -3.34
CA ARG A 220 -15.97 -4.01 -3.62
C ARG A 220 -15.24 -2.68 -3.47
N GLU A 221 -14.35 -2.54 -2.48
CA GLU A 221 -13.55 -1.32 -2.33
C GLU A 221 -12.43 -1.19 -3.37
N ILE A 222 -11.96 -2.29 -3.97
CA ILE A 222 -11.14 -2.24 -5.20
C ILE A 222 -11.99 -1.70 -6.35
N GLU A 223 -13.19 -2.24 -6.58
CA GLU A 223 -14.10 -1.80 -7.65
C GLU A 223 -14.47 -0.31 -7.56
N ARG A 224 -14.63 0.19 -6.34
CA ARG A 224 -14.91 1.61 -6.05
C ARG A 224 -13.67 2.51 -6.14
N GLY A 225 -12.50 1.99 -6.48
CA GLY A 225 -11.26 2.76 -6.58
C GLY A 225 -10.75 3.31 -5.23
N ASN A 226 -11.19 2.72 -4.12
CA ASN A 226 -10.79 3.10 -2.75
C ASN A 226 -9.61 2.26 -2.25
N VAL A 227 -9.48 1.02 -2.75
CA VAL A 227 -8.27 0.22 -2.66
C VAL A 227 -7.58 0.25 -4.03
N LEU A 228 -6.32 0.68 -4.03
CA LEU A 228 -5.50 0.89 -5.21
C LEU A 228 -4.36 -0.13 -5.26
N VAL A 229 -3.93 -0.46 -6.47
CA VAL A 229 -2.70 -1.22 -6.72
C VAL A 229 -1.57 -0.21 -6.95
N ASP A 230 -0.51 -0.30 -6.17
CA ASP A 230 0.63 0.61 -6.21
C ASP A 230 1.90 -0.17 -6.53
N ILE A 231 2.45 0.08 -7.71
CA ILE A 231 3.72 -0.49 -8.17
C ILE A 231 4.79 0.58 -7.97
N ASP A 232 5.84 0.23 -7.24
CA ASP A 232 6.97 1.12 -6.97
C ASP A 232 8.28 0.37 -7.19
N SER A 233 8.84 0.50 -8.39
CA SER A 233 10.06 -0.18 -8.77
C SER A 233 11.03 0.74 -9.51
N ARG A 234 12.32 0.49 -9.30
CA ARG A 234 13.45 1.09 -10.02
C ARG A 234 14.48 0.00 -10.35
N SER A 235 15.43 0.27 -11.25
CA SER A 235 16.35 -0.74 -11.84
C SER A 235 16.89 -1.75 -10.83
N HIS A 236 17.34 -1.27 -9.67
CA HIS A 236 18.03 -2.08 -8.67
C HIS A 236 17.18 -2.39 -7.44
N HIS A 237 15.90 -2.01 -7.43
CA HIS A 237 15.06 -2.16 -6.26
C HIS A 237 13.57 -2.18 -6.59
N ASN A 238 12.93 -3.32 -6.38
CA ASN A 238 11.49 -3.47 -6.41
C ASN A 238 10.93 -3.40 -4.98
N HIS A 239 10.17 -2.35 -4.66
CA HIS A 239 9.54 -2.21 -3.33
C HIS A 239 8.30 -3.12 -3.17
N GLY A 240 8.01 -3.98 -4.14
CA GLY A 240 6.86 -4.86 -4.19
C GLY A 240 5.57 -4.13 -4.56
N THR A 241 4.71 -4.82 -5.28
CA THR A 241 3.35 -4.38 -5.60
C THR A 241 2.51 -4.36 -4.32
N LYS A 242 1.86 -3.22 -4.05
CA LYS A 242 1.13 -2.94 -2.80
C LYS A 242 -0.35 -2.79 -3.09
N PHE A 243 -1.19 -3.34 -2.22
CA PHE A 243 -2.58 -2.92 -2.10
C PHE A 243 -2.66 -1.81 -1.05
N ARG A 244 -3.23 -0.66 -1.42
CA ARG A 244 -3.23 0.54 -0.56
C ARG A 244 -4.62 1.17 -0.50
N VAL A 245 -5.03 1.59 0.68
CA VAL A 245 -6.32 2.28 0.89
C VAL A 245 -6.15 3.80 0.80
N ARG A 246 -7.12 4.49 0.19
CA ARG A 246 -7.11 5.94 0.01
C ARG A 246 -7.29 6.71 1.33
N LYS A 247 -8.33 6.36 2.08
CA LYS A 247 -8.64 6.94 3.39
C LYS A 247 -8.90 5.82 4.39
N VAL A 248 -8.56 6.07 5.65
CA VAL A 248 -8.80 5.11 6.74
C VAL A 248 -10.28 4.74 6.85
N ASP A 249 -11.17 5.70 6.59
CA ASP A 249 -12.62 5.47 6.64
C ASP A 249 -13.11 4.46 5.59
N ASN A 250 -12.39 4.26 4.49
CA ASN A 250 -12.73 3.21 3.51
C ASN A 250 -12.53 1.81 4.09
N LEU A 251 -11.73 1.65 5.15
CA LEU A 251 -11.59 0.39 5.85
C LEU A 251 -12.91 -0.04 6.51
N CYS A 252 -13.81 0.88 6.86
CA CYS A 252 -15.09 0.51 7.46
C CYS A 252 -15.91 -0.46 6.59
N SER A 253 -15.73 -0.44 5.27
CA SER A 253 -16.43 -1.34 4.34
C SER A 253 -15.72 -2.68 4.09
N ILE A 254 -14.48 -2.85 4.57
CA ILE A 254 -13.70 -4.08 4.42
C ILE A 254 -13.70 -4.94 5.70
N TYR A 255 -14.44 -4.53 6.72
CA TYR A 255 -14.61 -5.24 7.99
C TYR A 255 -16.08 -5.30 8.38
N GLU A 256 -16.46 -6.33 9.12
CA GLU A 256 -17.82 -6.45 9.65
C GLU A 256 -18.06 -5.51 10.84
N VAL A 257 -17.02 -5.25 11.63
CA VAL A 257 -17.07 -4.31 12.75
C VAL A 257 -16.04 -3.21 12.55
N ALA A 258 -16.47 -1.96 12.61
CA ALA A 258 -15.62 -0.78 12.57
C ALA A 258 -16.02 0.19 13.69
N LYS A 259 -15.07 0.55 14.56
CA LYS A 259 -15.31 1.46 15.69
C LYS A 259 -14.18 2.47 15.80
N VAL A 260 -14.52 3.71 16.14
CA VAL A 260 -13.56 4.66 16.69
C VAL A 260 -13.60 4.46 18.20
N ILE A 261 -12.47 4.08 18.79
CA ILE A 261 -12.40 3.86 20.24
C ILE A 261 -11.85 5.07 20.99
N GLU A 262 -11.21 5.99 20.26
CA GLU A 262 -10.61 7.24 20.72
C GLU A 262 -10.38 8.21 19.57
#